data_AF-A0A182T7D5-F1
#
_entry.id   AF-A0A182T7D5-F1
#
_cell.length_a   1.000
_cell.length_b   1.000
_cell.length_c   1.000
_cell.angle_alpha   90.00
_cell.angle_beta   90.00
_cell.angle_gamma   90.00
#
_symmetry.space_group_name_H-M   'P 1'
#
loop_
_entity.id
_entity.type
_entity.pdbx_description
1 polymer ?
#
loop_
_entity_poly.entity_id
_entity_poly.type
_entity_poly.pdbx_seq_one_letter_code
_entity_poly.pdbx_strand_id
1 'polypeptide(L)'
;MAMKLLPNSALALRKFNKYLRKNVKDQSASILRLWTTQCEFVFAQQLRRSQQIFAHYAKIWEERALRELLRRFRGQVQRHAKGFILSSAALLTFDWERERIELESVQEHMDDFQFLERLQLETIYCKRCEKRKLIDGRVEGINYCCCPKNVTEMLSAEQNVYTAWEPYIEQKRMITWRQEIKPGLFAYKVYVEYPDVTAEDFLHVQIDVEYRKKWDHTAVNLEVVDEDSVKGSNSHIIYWEALWPKLFANRDYVYNRRFFIDRSRRVIMIVNKSVEHPKCPTKPHTQRVHEYWSYMVIKPTTAFNKPGVSFVLTYFDNPGLSIPKYITTWVAKKQMPDFLQQLHQATVNYAKAKRQNETRIIEFWDKHKDPGFEYPPDTLLGYSTEDFNEAQKQEEESSLQQVNRNYAETNTTSRTVASSANAKSNVELAQPNEKSNSLCSGTVESCESPSDTTTDSTTSGKKSSWWSYLYSYIYFV
;
A
#
# COMPACT_ATOMS: atom_id res chain seq x y z
N MET A 1 -57.70 8.90 40.01
CA MET A 1 -58.36 9.79 39.02
C MET A 1 -57.28 10.28 38.06
N ALA A 2 -57.44 10.17 36.74
CA ALA A 2 -56.35 10.41 35.79
C ALA A 2 -56.79 11.20 34.54
N MET A 3 -56.18 12.37 34.31
CA MET A 3 -56.32 13.19 33.11
C MET A 3 -55.27 14.32 33.14
N LYS A 4 -54.68 14.79 32.03
CA LYS A 4 -54.26 14.15 30.76
C LYS A 4 -53.26 15.12 30.12
N LEU A 5 -52.06 14.67 29.73
CA LEU A 5 -51.03 15.55 29.15
C LEU A 5 -51.37 15.93 27.69
N LEU A 6 -51.02 17.18 27.31
CA LEU A 6 -51.30 17.78 26.00
C LEU A 6 -50.44 17.17 24.86
N PRO A 7 -51.03 16.57 23.80
CA PRO A 7 -50.27 15.96 22.72
C PRO A 7 -50.49 16.67 21.37
N ASN A 8 -49.70 17.70 21.03
CA ASN A 8 -49.84 18.38 19.72
C ASN A 8 -48.58 19.04 19.10
N SER A 9 -47.54 19.37 19.88
CA SER A 9 -46.38 20.16 19.39
C SER A 9 -45.63 19.52 18.22
N ALA A 10 -45.26 18.24 18.34
CA ALA A 10 -44.47 17.53 17.33
C ALA A 10 -45.18 17.38 15.97
N LEU A 11 -46.52 17.33 15.96
CA LEU A 11 -47.32 17.13 14.75
C LEU A 11 -47.51 18.44 13.98
N ALA A 12 -47.61 19.57 14.68
CA ALA A 12 -47.54 20.90 14.08
C ALA A 12 -46.16 21.16 13.43
N LEU A 13 -45.07 20.84 14.15
CA LEU A 13 -43.69 20.99 13.63
C LEU A 13 -43.43 20.13 12.38
N ARG A 14 -43.95 18.89 12.33
CA ARG A 14 -43.89 18.04 11.12
C ARG A 14 -44.72 18.60 9.96
N LYS A 15 -45.92 19.16 10.21
CA LYS A 15 -46.72 19.83 9.17
C LYS A 15 -46.00 21.08 8.65
N PHE A 16 -45.43 21.91 9.52
CA PHE A 16 -44.68 23.12 9.14
C PHE A 16 -43.44 22.79 8.31
N ASN A 17 -42.63 21.80 8.70
CA ASN A 17 -41.48 21.35 7.89
C ASN A 17 -41.91 20.77 6.53
N LYS A 18 -43.03 20.05 6.45
CA LYS A 18 -43.56 19.53 5.17
C LYS A 18 -44.11 20.65 4.28
N TYR A 19 -44.70 21.68 4.87
CA TYR A 19 -45.14 22.90 4.17
C TYR A 19 -43.95 23.70 3.65
N LEU A 20 -42.93 23.96 4.48
CA LEU A 20 -41.67 24.62 4.07
C LEU A 20 -40.97 23.85 2.94
N ARG A 21 -40.77 22.53 3.07
CA ARG A 21 -40.17 21.73 1.99
C ARG A 21 -40.96 21.80 0.70
N LYS A 22 -42.30 21.81 0.75
CA LYS A 22 -43.13 21.96 -0.46
C LYS A 22 -42.99 23.35 -1.04
N ASN A 23 -43.17 24.41 -0.25
CA ASN A 23 -43.14 25.79 -0.73
C ASN A 23 -41.74 26.18 -1.27
N VAL A 24 -40.66 25.76 -0.60
CA VAL A 24 -39.28 25.95 -1.09
C VAL A 24 -39.02 25.15 -2.37
N LYS A 25 -39.56 23.94 -2.53
CA LYS A 25 -39.44 23.18 -3.78
C LYS A 25 -40.21 23.87 -4.92
N ASP A 26 -41.47 24.21 -4.67
CA ASP A 26 -42.39 24.76 -5.68
C ASP A 26 -42.01 26.20 -6.07
N GLN A 27 -41.35 26.97 -5.20
CA GLN A 27 -40.77 28.29 -5.50
C GLN A 27 -39.28 28.28 -5.83
N SER A 28 -38.60 27.11 -5.84
CA SER A 28 -37.14 27.01 -6.00
C SER A 28 -36.61 27.74 -7.24
N ALA A 29 -37.26 27.58 -8.40
CA ALA A 29 -36.89 28.25 -9.64
C ALA A 29 -37.04 29.78 -9.56
N SER A 30 -38.07 30.28 -8.85
CA SER A 30 -38.28 31.71 -8.64
C SER A 30 -37.25 32.31 -7.68
N ILE A 31 -36.89 31.57 -6.62
CA ILE A 31 -35.84 31.94 -5.67
C ILE A 31 -34.48 31.97 -6.38
N LEU A 32 -34.14 30.94 -7.17
CA LEU A 32 -32.90 30.89 -7.95
C LEU A 32 -32.81 32.03 -8.98
N ARG A 33 -33.93 32.40 -9.63
CA ARG A 33 -34.00 33.58 -10.50
C ARG A 33 -33.76 34.89 -9.74
N LEU A 34 -34.39 35.07 -8.58
CA LEU A 34 -34.14 36.25 -7.72
C LEU A 34 -32.68 36.32 -7.25
N TRP A 35 -32.07 35.18 -6.92
CA TRP A 35 -30.66 35.10 -6.56
C TRP A 35 -29.73 35.43 -7.74
N THR A 36 -30.00 34.91 -8.95
CA THR A 36 -29.21 35.29 -10.14
C THR A 36 -29.34 36.79 -10.43
N THR A 37 -30.54 37.37 -10.42
CA THR A 37 -30.71 38.83 -10.61
C THR A 37 -30.05 39.67 -9.51
N GLN A 38 -30.03 39.21 -8.25
CA GLN A 38 -29.27 39.89 -7.19
C GLN A 38 -27.76 39.75 -7.39
N CYS A 39 -27.25 38.57 -7.76
CA CYS A 39 -25.84 38.37 -8.08
C CYS A 39 -25.40 39.21 -9.30
N GLU A 40 -26.22 39.28 -10.35
CA GLU A 40 -26.02 40.16 -11.51
C GLU A 40 -25.94 41.62 -11.09
N PHE A 41 -26.88 42.10 -10.25
CA PHE A 41 -26.88 43.48 -9.78
C PHE A 41 -25.66 43.81 -8.90
N VAL A 42 -25.33 42.93 -7.95
CA VAL A 42 -24.14 43.10 -7.09
C VAL A 42 -22.86 43.08 -7.93
N PHE A 43 -22.72 42.12 -8.85
CA PHE A 43 -21.56 42.02 -9.73
C PHE A 43 -21.44 43.23 -10.66
N ALA A 44 -22.55 43.68 -11.26
CA ALA A 44 -22.57 44.88 -12.11
C ALA A 44 -22.22 46.16 -11.31
N GLN A 45 -22.72 46.30 -10.08
CA GLN A 45 -22.39 47.44 -9.21
C GLN A 45 -20.92 47.41 -8.75
N GLN A 46 -20.39 46.22 -8.46
CA GLN A 46 -19.00 46.01 -8.07
C GLN A 46 -18.04 46.24 -9.25
N LEU A 47 -18.36 45.72 -10.44
CA LEU A 47 -17.65 45.98 -11.70
C LEU A 47 -17.65 47.48 -12.05
N ARG A 48 -18.80 48.15 -11.94
CA ARG A 48 -18.92 49.60 -12.19
C ARG A 48 -18.08 50.42 -11.21
N ARG A 49 -18.02 50.05 -9.93
CA ARG A 49 -17.11 50.66 -8.94
C ARG A 49 -15.65 50.42 -9.31
N SER A 50 -15.28 49.20 -9.68
CA SER A 50 -13.92 48.86 -10.13
C SER A 50 -13.52 49.65 -11.39
N GLN A 51 -14.43 49.85 -12.35
CA GLN A 51 -14.20 50.67 -13.54
C GLN A 51 -14.02 52.16 -13.19
N GLN A 52 -14.83 52.71 -12.29
CA GLN A 52 -14.72 54.10 -11.84
C GLN A 52 -13.41 54.34 -11.07
N ILE A 53 -13.02 53.40 -10.20
CA ILE A 53 -11.73 53.40 -9.51
C ILE A 53 -10.59 53.33 -10.53
N PHE A 54 -10.61 52.35 -11.45
CA PHE A 54 -9.57 52.20 -12.47
C PHE A 54 -9.41 53.44 -13.35
N ALA A 55 -10.50 54.06 -13.79
CA ALA A 55 -10.48 55.31 -14.55
C ALA A 55 -9.90 56.49 -13.75
N HIS A 56 -10.16 56.58 -12.44
CA HIS A 56 -9.54 57.58 -11.57
C HIS A 56 -8.04 57.34 -11.41
N TYR A 57 -7.61 56.12 -11.09
CA TYR A 57 -6.18 55.80 -10.93
C TYR A 57 -5.40 55.94 -12.25
N ALA A 58 -5.98 55.56 -13.39
CA ALA A 58 -5.40 55.79 -14.71
C ALA A 58 -5.28 57.27 -15.10
N LYS A 59 -6.02 58.17 -14.45
CA LYS A 59 -5.88 59.64 -14.60
C LYS A 59 -4.88 60.27 -13.62
N ILE A 60 -4.48 59.54 -12.56
CA ILE A 60 -3.59 60.03 -11.50
C ILE A 60 -2.15 59.50 -11.68
N TRP A 61 -1.97 58.36 -12.35
CA TRP A 61 -0.65 57.76 -12.59
C TRP A 61 -0.12 58.04 -14.00
N GLU A 62 1.16 58.38 -14.09
CA GLU A 62 1.88 58.41 -15.37
C GLU A 62 1.80 57.04 -16.08
N GLU A 63 1.78 57.06 -17.42
CA GLU A 63 1.63 55.87 -18.25
C GLU A 63 2.64 54.75 -17.96
N ARG A 64 3.83 55.09 -17.44
CA ARG A 64 4.88 54.14 -17.09
C ARG A 64 4.50 53.32 -15.86
N ALA A 65 3.96 53.97 -14.84
CA ALA A 65 3.50 53.33 -13.60
C ALA A 65 2.25 52.48 -13.87
N LEU A 66 1.30 52.99 -14.66
CA LEU A 66 0.10 52.23 -15.04
C LEU A 66 0.45 50.96 -15.85
N ARG A 67 1.42 51.06 -16.78
CA ARG A 67 1.90 49.88 -17.55
C ARG A 67 2.55 48.83 -16.65
N GLU A 68 3.41 49.21 -15.71
CA GLU A 68 4.03 48.22 -14.81
C GLU A 68 3.03 47.62 -13.81
N LEU A 69 2.04 48.41 -13.32
CA LEU A 69 0.92 47.88 -12.53
C LEU A 69 0.11 46.85 -13.34
N LEU A 70 -0.27 47.18 -14.57
CA LEU A 70 -1.00 46.27 -15.47
C LEU A 70 -0.15 45.06 -15.85
N ARG A 71 1.18 45.19 -15.97
CA ARG A 71 2.10 44.08 -16.24
C ARG A 71 2.19 43.12 -15.05
N ARG A 72 2.24 43.64 -13.82
CA ARG A 72 2.17 42.85 -12.58
C ARG A 72 0.81 42.19 -12.42
N PHE A 73 -0.28 42.95 -12.59
CA PHE A 73 -1.65 42.44 -12.48
C PHE A 73 -1.92 41.37 -13.54
N ARG A 74 -1.53 41.58 -14.80
CA ARG A 74 -1.59 40.55 -15.86
C ARG A 74 -0.72 39.35 -15.52
N GLY A 75 0.48 39.53 -14.98
CA GLY A 75 1.33 38.42 -14.55
C GLY A 75 0.72 37.59 -13.41
N GLN A 76 0.07 38.25 -12.46
CA GLN A 76 -0.61 37.61 -11.33
C GLN A 76 -1.91 36.93 -11.76
N VAL A 77 -2.74 37.61 -12.56
CA VAL A 77 -3.94 37.04 -13.20
C VAL A 77 -3.58 35.87 -14.12
N GLN A 78 -2.50 35.93 -14.89
CA GLN A 78 -2.09 34.82 -15.77
C GLN A 78 -1.58 33.59 -14.98
N ARG A 79 -0.99 33.79 -13.79
CA ARG A 79 -0.65 32.70 -12.87
C ARG A 79 -1.89 32.08 -12.24
N HIS A 80 -2.85 32.88 -11.78
CA HIS A 80 -4.09 32.39 -11.19
C HIS A 80 -5.09 31.85 -12.23
N ALA A 81 -5.13 32.38 -13.45
CA ALA A 81 -6.06 31.96 -14.51
C ALA A 81 -5.87 30.48 -14.91
N LYS A 82 -4.63 29.97 -14.85
CA LYS A 82 -4.35 28.53 -15.00
C LYS A 82 -5.08 27.64 -13.97
N GLY A 83 -5.51 28.20 -12.84
CA GLY A 83 -6.36 27.54 -11.83
C GLY A 83 -7.79 28.08 -11.73
N PHE A 84 -8.19 29.05 -12.57
CA PHE A 84 -9.56 29.62 -12.61
C PHE A 84 -10.32 29.28 -13.90
N ILE A 85 -9.68 28.75 -14.95
CA ILE A 85 -10.37 28.17 -16.12
C ILE A 85 -10.72 26.70 -15.82
N LEU A 86 -11.38 26.47 -14.70
CA LEU A 86 -12.04 25.22 -14.35
C LEU A 86 -13.53 25.52 -14.19
N SER A 87 -14.37 24.85 -14.98
CA SER A 87 -15.81 25.01 -14.87
C SER A 87 -16.29 24.48 -13.51
N SER A 88 -17.49 24.88 -13.08
CA SER A 88 -18.07 24.40 -11.82
C SER A 88 -18.29 22.87 -11.77
N ALA A 89 -18.21 22.17 -12.91
CA ALA A 89 -18.18 20.72 -12.98
C ALA A 89 -16.80 20.13 -12.64
N ALA A 90 -15.71 20.76 -13.10
CA ALA A 90 -14.35 20.26 -12.92
C ALA A 90 -13.84 20.36 -11.47
N LEU A 91 -14.46 21.22 -10.65
CA LEU A 91 -14.24 21.28 -9.19
C LEU A 91 -14.91 20.12 -8.42
N LEU A 92 -15.66 19.25 -9.09
CA LEU A 92 -16.39 18.10 -8.49
C LEU A 92 -15.85 16.74 -8.96
N THR A 93 -14.99 16.72 -9.97
CA THR A 93 -14.31 15.53 -10.51
C THR A 93 -12.91 15.38 -9.92
N PHE A 94 -12.49 14.16 -9.64
CA PHE A 94 -11.10 13.88 -9.25
C PHE A 94 -10.18 13.91 -10.48
N ASP A 95 -8.99 14.48 -10.31
CA ASP A 95 -8.02 14.69 -11.38
C ASP A 95 -7.07 13.48 -11.50
N TRP A 96 -7.53 12.47 -12.25
CA TRP A 96 -6.75 11.26 -12.54
C TRP A 96 -5.53 11.51 -13.44
N GLU A 97 -5.41 12.64 -14.12
CA GLU A 97 -4.20 12.95 -14.90
C GLU A 97 -3.09 13.41 -13.95
N ARG A 98 -3.41 14.24 -12.96
CA ARG A 98 -2.45 14.81 -12.00
C ARG A 98 -2.17 13.93 -10.78
N GLU A 99 -3.17 13.23 -10.24
CA GLU A 99 -3.06 12.50 -8.96
C GLU A 99 -2.75 10.99 -9.14
N ARG A 100 -2.48 10.54 -10.38
CA ARG A 100 -2.06 9.16 -10.69
C ARG A 100 -0.62 8.92 -10.21
N ILE A 101 -0.41 7.78 -9.57
CA ILE A 101 0.92 7.36 -9.12
C ILE A 101 1.73 6.87 -10.33
N GLU A 102 2.65 7.68 -10.82
CA GLU A 102 3.60 7.33 -11.89
C GLU A 102 4.65 6.34 -11.41
N LEU A 103 5.10 5.40 -12.27
CA LEU A 103 6.07 4.36 -11.91
C LEU A 103 7.43 4.94 -11.52
N GLU A 104 7.92 5.94 -12.27
CA GLU A 104 9.16 6.67 -11.97
C GLU A 104 9.16 7.22 -10.53
N SER A 105 8.03 7.77 -10.08
CA SER A 105 7.84 8.38 -8.75
C SER A 105 7.91 7.40 -7.56
N VAL A 106 8.13 6.12 -7.83
CA VAL A 106 8.20 5.01 -6.85
C VAL A 106 9.21 3.91 -7.23
N GLN A 107 9.93 4.05 -8.35
CA GLN A 107 10.81 3.00 -8.87
C GLN A 107 11.96 2.67 -7.90
N GLU A 108 12.49 3.65 -7.16
CA GLU A 108 13.50 3.41 -6.12
C GLU A 108 13.02 2.45 -5.01
N HIS A 109 11.71 2.37 -4.76
CA HIS A 109 11.15 1.45 -3.78
C HIS A 109 11.01 0.02 -4.32
N MET A 110 11.04 -0.23 -5.63
CA MET A 110 11.03 -1.62 -6.15
C MET A 110 12.21 -2.45 -5.64
N ASP A 111 13.35 -1.79 -5.39
CA ASP A 111 14.59 -2.40 -4.94
C ASP A 111 14.77 -2.38 -3.40
N ASP A 112 13.69 -2.18 -2.63
CA ASP A 112 13.70 -2.10 -1.16
C ASP A 112 14.27 -3.36 -0.47
N PHE A 113 14.29 -4.51 -1.17
CA PHE A 113 14.99 -5.73 -0.74
C PHE A 113 16.52 -5.57 -0.71
N GLN A 114 17.10 -4.86 -1.70
CA GLN A 114 18.54 -4.58 -1.74
C GLN A 114 18.91 -3.62 -0.60
N PHE A 115 18.05 -2.62 -0.34
CA PHE A 115 18.16 -1.74 0.82
C PHE A 115 18.07 -2.51 2.13
N LEU A 116 17.13 -3.46 2.24
CA LEU A 116 16.91 -4.29 3.43
C LEU A 116 18.13 -5.17 3.76
N GLU A 117 18.76 -5.80 2.78
CA GLU A 117 19.97 -6.61 2.97
C GLU A 117 21.08 -5.77 3.61
N ARG A 118 21.32 -4.56 3.10
CA ARG A 118 22.32 -3.64 3.67
C ARG A 118 21.91 -3.09 5.03
N LEU A 119 20.63 -2.75 5.21
CA LEU A 119 20.05 -2.29 6.46
C LEU A 119 20.26 -3.31 7.59
N GLN A 120 19.98 -4.59 7.33
CA GLN A 120 20.16 -5.66 8.30
C GLN A 120 21.63 -5.76 8.76
N LEU A 121 22.57 -5.75 7.81
CA LEU A 121 24.02 -5.83 8.06
C LEU A 121 24.51 -4.71 8.97
N GLU A 122 24.18 -3.45 8.67
CA GLU A 122 24.65 -2.31 9.47
C GLU A 122 23.95 -2.21 10.84
N THR A 123 22.63 -2.40 10.86
CA THR A 123 21.83 -2.08 12.07
C THR A 123 21.76 -3.22 13.06
N ILE A 124 21.65 -4.50 12.64
CA ILE A 124 21.36 -5.61 13.55
C ILE A 124 22.58 -6.50 13.87
N TYR A 125 23.57 -6.61 12.98
CA TYR A 125 24.77 -7.42 13.28
C TYR A 125 25.83 -6.60 14.04
N CYS A 126 26.59 -7.28 14.92
CA CYS A 126 27.65 -6.64 15.70
C CYS A 126 28.95 -6.57 14.91
N LYS A 127 29.44 -5.36 14.56
CA LYS A 127 30.70 -5.15 13.81
C LYS A 127 31.96 -5.80 14.43
N ARG A 128 31.93 -6.24 15.70
CA ARG A 128 33.08 -6.87 16.38
C ARG A 128 33.06 -8.41 16.37
N CYS A 129 31.88 -9.04 16.30
CA CYS A 129 31.77 -10.49 16.42
C CYS A 129 30.71 -11.12 15.51
N GLU A 130 30.09 -10.33 14.63
CA GLU A 130 29.14 -10.72 13.57
C GLU A 130 27.87 -11.44 14.06
N LYS A 131 27.68 -11.57 15.38
CA LYS A 131 26.46 -12.07 16.02
C LYS A 131 25.36 -11.02 16.06
N ARG A 132 24.11 -11.49 16.13
CA ARG A 132 22.90 -10.66 16.22
C ARG A 132 22.92 -9.78 17.47
N LYS A 133 22.68 -8.48 17.36
CA LYS A 133 22.37 -7.60 18.50
C LYS A 133 21.01 -8.01 19.08
N LEU A 134 20.83 -7.84 20.39
CA LEU A 134 19.51 -7.97 21.02
C LEU A 134 18.69 -6.71 20.70
N ILE A 135 17.50 -6.87 20.11
CA ILE A 135 16.60 -5.75 19.79
C ILE A 135 15.66 -5.50 20.98
N ASP A 136 14.51 -6.16 21.04
CA ASP A 136 13.50 -5.96 22.10
C ASP A 136 13.16 -7.22 22.91
N GLY A 137 13.59 -8.39 22.42
CA GLY A 137 13.39 -9.73 22.98
C GLY A 137 14.37 -10.72 22.38
N ARG A 138 14.36 -11.99 22.87
CA ARG A 138 15.15 -13.08 22.29
C ARG A 138 14.24 -13.97 21.44
N VAL A 139 14.70 -14.29 20.23
CA VAL A 139 14.09 -15.29 19.35
C VAL A 139 14.83 -16.63 19.48
N GLU A 140 14.08 -17.73 19.45
CA GLU A 140 14.61 -19.09 19.50
C GLU A 140 15.59 -19.37 18.35
N GLY A 141 16.68 -20.07 18.65
CA GLY A 141 17.69 -20.45 17.65
C GLY A 141 18.69 -19.34 17.27
N ILE A 142 18.50 -18.10 17.72
CA ILE A 142 19.42 -16.99 17.41
C ILE A 142 20.58 -16.91 18.41
N ASN A 143 21.80 -16.95 17.88
CA ASN A 143 23.04 -16.70 18.64
C ASN A 143 23.31 -15.20 18.78
N TYR A 144 22.91 -14.63 19.93
CA TYR A 144 23.09 -13.21 20.23
C TYR A 144 24.53 -12.81 20.59
N CYS A 145 24.83 -11.54 20.40
CA CYS A 145 26.09 -10.89 20.73
C CYS A 145 26.28 -10.73 22.25
N CYS A 146 27.52 -10.96 22.72
CA CYS A 146 27.94 -10.78 24.12
C CYS A 146 29.02 -9.69 24.29
N CYS A 147 29.23 -8.82 23.29
CA CYS A 147 30.21 -7.74 23.41
C CYS A 147 29.76 -6.65 24.42
N PRO A 148 30.69 -6.03 25.16
CA PRO A 148 30.39 -4.88 26.01
C PRO A 148 29.73 -3.73 25.23
N LYS A 149 28.69 -3.12 25.82
CA LYS A 149 27.87 -2.07 25.17
C LYS A 149 28.68 -0.88 24.68
N ASN A 150 29.58 -0.36 25.52
CA ASN A 150 30.49 0.72 25.18
C ASN A 150 31.32 0.43 23.92
N VAL A 151 31.77 -0.82 23.72
CA VAL A 151 32.50 -1.21 22.50
C VAL A 151 31.58 -1.25 21.28
N THR A 152 30.32 -1.70 21.42
CA THR A 152 29.35 -1.65 20.29
C THR A 152 28.85 -0.23 19.98
N GLU A 153 28.84 0.66 20.97
CA GLU A 153 28.44 2.07 20.83
C GLU A 153 29.57 2.91 20.23
N MET A 154 30.82 2.71 20.66
CA MET A 154 32.01 3.29 20.01
C MET A 154 32.25 2.76 18.59
N LEU A 155 31.75 1.57 18.26
CA LEU A 155 31.75 1.00 16.91
C LEU A 155 30.41 1.22 16.17
N SER A 156 29.53 2.10 16.65
CA SER A 156 28.34 2.53 15.89
C SER A 156 28.76 3.09 14.52
N ALA A 157 27.87 3.07 13.54
CA ALA A 157 28.17 3.61 12.21
C ALA A 157 27.94 5.12 12.19
N GLU A 158 28.74 5.81 11.38
CA GLU A 158 28.53 7.21 11.04
C GLU A 158 27.11 7.39 10.47
N GLN A 159 26.49 8.53 10.76
CA GLN A 159 25.07 8.73 10.49
C GLN A 159 24.78 8.76 8.99
N ASN A 160 24.26 7.64 8.49
CA ASN A 160 23.90 7.37 7.10
C ASN A 160 22.43 6.93 6.96
N VAL A 161 21.98 6.73 5.73
CA VAL A 161 20.59 6.38 5.37
C VAL A 161 20.10 5.08 6.04
N TYR A 162 20.97 4.08 6.25
CA TYR A 162 20.61 2.83 6.93
C TYR A 162 20.54 3.02 8.45
N THR A 163 21.49 3.73 9.04
CA THR A 163 21.54 3.98 10.50
C THR A 163 20.41 4.88 11.02
N ALA A 164 19.77 5.65 10.14
CA ALA A 164 18.58 6.42 10.48
C ALA A 164 17.37 5.54 10.84
N TRP A 165 17.38 4.26 10.43
CA TRP A 165 16.41 3.25 10.81
C TRP A 165 16.91 2.46 12.03
N GLU A 166 16.36 2.75 13.22
CA GLU A 166 16.66 1.94 14.40
C GLU A 166 15.85 0.62 14.39
N PRO A 167 16.48 -0.55 14.62
CA PRO A 167 15.75 -1.80 14.82
C PRO A 167 14.85 -1.68 16.06
N TYR A 168 13.55 -1.94 15.89
CA TYR A 168 12.54 -1.67 16.90
C TYR A 168 11.99 -2.96 17.54
N ILE A 169 11.64 -3.97 16.74
CA ILE A 169 11.09 -5.26 17.20
C ILE A 169 11.58 -6.43 16.36
N GLU A 170 11.82 -7.58 17.00
CA GLU A 170 12.21 -8.84 16.38
C GLU A 170 11.28 -10.01 16.77
N GLN A 171 10.83 -10.79 15.79
CA GLN A 171 10.17 -12.09 15.98
C GLN A 171 10.64 -13.10 14.92
N LYS A 172 10.25 -14.38 15.09
CA LYS A 172 10.74 -15.55 14.33
C LYS A 172 10.73 -15.43 12.79
N ARG A 173 9.84 -14.60 12.23
CA ARG A 173 9.74 -14.27 10.79
C ARG A 173 9.32 -12.81 10.55
N MET A 174 9.63 -11.91 11.48
CA MET A 174 9.29 -10.49 11.38
C MET A 174 10.39 -9.63 11.98
N ILE A 175 10.82 -8.60 11.27
CA ILE A 175 11.73 -7.57 11.80
C ILE A 175 11.14 -6.21 11.46
N THR A 176 10.99 -5.35 12.47
CA THR A 176 10.51 -3.98 12.29
C THR A 176 11.59 -2.99 12.69
N TRP A 177 11.87 -2.04 11.80
CA TRP A 177 12.64 -0.83 12.08
C TRP A 177 11.71 0.38 12.14
N ARG A 178 12.18 1.47 12.75
CA ARG A 178 11.54 2.78 12.67
C ARG A 178 12.55 3.89 12.40
N GLN A 179 12.11 4.97 11.77
CA GLN A 179 12.89 6.19 11.57
C GLN A 179 12.03 7.38 12.00
N GLU A 180 12.57 8.30 12.82
CA GLU A 180 11.85 9.52 13.20
C GLU A 180 11.83 10.49 12.01
N ILE A 181 10.63 10.86 11.54
CA ILE A 181 10.42 11.77 10.39
C ILE A 181 10.06 13.18 10.86
N LYS A 182 9.34 13.27 11.98
CA LYS A 182 9.01 14.52 12.69
C LYS A 182 9.04 14.22 14.19
N PRO A 183 9.21 15.20 15.09
CA PRO A 183 9.29 14.97 16.53
C PRO A 183 8.09 14.14 17.06
N GLY A 184 8.35 12.92 17.50
CA GLY A 184 7.37 11.95 18.00
C GLY A 184 6.57 11.18 16.93
N LEU A 185 6.86 11.35 15.64
CA LEU A 185 6.23 10.65 14.51
C LEU A 185 7.27 9.88 13.69
N PHE A 186 7.02 8.59 13.53
CA PHE A 186 7.96 7.64 12.94
C PHE A 186 7.40 7.03 11.66
N ALA A 187 8.24 6.89 10.65
CA ALA A 187 8.03 5.89 9.60
C ALA A 187 8.47 4.53 10.13
N TYR A 188 7.85 3.46 9.63
CA TYR A 188 8.21 2.08 9.96
C TYR A 188 8.54 1.31 8.69
N LYS A 189 9.57 0.46 8.77
CA LYS A 189 9.91 -0.52 7.74
C LYS A 189 9.78 -1.91 8.36
N VAL A 190 8.89 -2.74 7.83
CA VAL A 190 8.54 -4.06 8.35
C VAL A 190 8.92 -5.11 7.32
N TYR A 191 9.77 -6.06 7.68
CA TYR A 191 10.06 -7.25 6.89
C TYR A 191 9.31 -8.46 7.46
N VAL A 192 8.69 -9.27 6.60
CA VAL A 192 7.92 -10.46 7.00
C VAL A 192 8.11 -11.62 6.00
N GLU A 193 8.08 -12.86 6.49
CA GLU A 193 8.15 -14.09 5.68
C GLU A 193 6.95 -15.03 5.92
N TYR A 194 6.29 -15.46 4.84
CA TYR A 194 5.26 -16.50 4.85
C TYR A 194 5.62 -17.63 3.85
N PRO A 195 6.02 -18.83 4.32
CA PRO A 195 6.54 -19.90 3.45
C PRO A 195 5.46 -20.70 2.70
N ASP A 196 4.20 -20.54 3.08
CA ASP A 196 3.08 -21.45 2.79
C ASP A 196 1.97 -20.83 1.92
N VAL A 197 2.06 -19.53 1.63
CA VAL A 197 1.16 -18.79 0.74
C VAL A 197 1.89 -18.31 -0.52
N THR A 198 1.15 -18.07 -1.60
CA THR A 198 1.71 -17.57 -2.87
C THR A 198 1.69 -16.04 -2.91
N ALA A 199 2.55 -15.42 -3.72
CA ALA A 199 2.56 -13.97 -3.88
C ALA A 199 1.31 -13.45 -4.63
N GLU A 200 0.74 -14.25 -5.53
CA GLU A 200 -0.58 -13.99 -6.15
C GLU A 200 -1.70 -13.94 -5.11
N ASP A 201 -1.77 -14.96 -4.24
CA ASP A 201 -2.81 -15.04 -3.21
C ASP A 201 -2.67 -13.90 -2.17
N PHE A 202 -1.43 -13.55 -1.83
CA PHE A 202 -1.13 -12.43 -0.93
C PHE A 202 -1.52 -11.08 -1.54
N LEU A 203 -1.20 -10.84 -2.82
CA LEU A 203 -1.63 -9.63 -3.55
C LEU A 203 -3.15 -9.50 -3.50
N HIS A 204 -3.93 -10.55 -3.83
CA HIS A 204 -5.39 -10.50 -3.78
C HIS A 204 -5.88 -10.03 -2.41
N VAL A 205 -5.37 -10.62 -1.32
CA VAL A 205 -5.83 -10.30 0.05
C VAL A 205 -5.49 -8.86 0.47
N GLN A 206 -4.45 -8.25 -0.10
CA GLN A 206 -4.16 -6.81 0.10
C GLN A 206 -5.14 -5.90 -0.66
N ILE A 207 -5.54 -6.28 -1.88
CA ILE A 207 -6.30 -5.39 -2.77
C ILE A 207 -7.83 -5.56 -2.71
N ASP A 208 -8.34 -6.75 -2.37
CA ASP A 208 -9.78 -7.02 -2.22
C ASP A 208 -10.34 -6.45 -0.90
N VAL A 209 -10.81 -5.21 -0.99
CA VAL A 209 -11.51 -4.45 0.06
C VAL A 209 -12.65 -5.25 0.71
N GLU A 210 -13.41 -6.00 -0.08
CA GLU A 210 -14.57 -6.76 0.38
C GLU A 210 -14.17 -8.09 1.04
N TYR A 211 -12.99 -8.63 0.72
CA TYR A 211 -12.39 -9.70 1.51
C TYR A 211 -11.81 -9.16 2.81
N ARG A 212 -11.12 -8.00 2.79
CA ARG A 212 -10.56 -7.36 4.00
C ARG A 212 -11.63 -7.12 5.07
N LYS A 213 -12.82 -6.61 4.70
CA LYS A 213 -13.99 -6.48 5.60
C LYS A 213 -14.38 -7.75 6.37
N LYS A 214 -14.08 -8.94 5.84
CA LYS A 214 -14.46 -10.23 6.48
C LYS A 214 -13.52 -10.63 7.60
N TRP A 215 -12.24 -10.25 7.53
CA TRP A 215 -11.19 -10.69 8.46
C TRP A 215 -10.61 -9.56 9.31
N ASP A 216 -10.46 -8.35 8.76
CA ASP A 216 -10.02 -7.16 9.48
C ASP A 216 -11.21 -6.51 10.19
N HIS A 217 -11.39 -6.84 11.47
CA HIS A 217 -12.48 -6.32 12.31
C HIS A 217 -12.36 -4.83 12.68
N THR A 218 -11.42 -4.11 12.07
CA THR A 218 -11.07 -2.73 12.44
C THR A 218 -11.22 -1.74 11.28
N ALA A 219 -11.38 -2.26 10.06
CA ALA A 219 -11.98 -1.54 8.95
C ALA A 219 -13.49 -1.32 9.22
N VAL A 220 -13.81 -0.29 10.00
CA VAL A 220 -15.20 0.11 10.35
C VAL A 220 -16.00 0.41 9.08
N ASN A 221 -15.32 1.07 8.13
CA ASN A 221 -15.73 1.17 6.74
C ASN A 221 -14.48 1.10 5.86
N LEU A 222 -14.62 0.57 4.66
CA LEU A 222 -13.56 0.47 3.66
C LEU A 222 -14.24 0.39 2.29
N GLU A 223 -13.95 1.28 1.36
CA GLU A 223 -14.68 1.35 0.09
C GLU A 223 -13.81 1.87 -1.04
N VAL A 224 -14.00 1.28 -2.24
CA VAL A 224 -13.46 1.84 -3.49
C VAL A 224 -14.40 2.97 -3.91
N VAL A 225 -13.89 4.19 -3.84
CA VAL A 225 -14.63 5.44 -4.06
C VAL A 225 -14.65 5.82 -5.55
N ASP A 226 -13.56 5.50 -6.25
CA ASP A 226 -13.34 5.77 -7.66
C ASP A 226 -12.27 4.80 -8.19
N GLU A 227 -12.31 4.51 -9.50
CA GLU A 227 -11.37 3.63 -10.21
C GLU A 227 -10.94 4.35 -11.49
N ASP A 228 -9.64 4.37 -11.77
CA ASP A 228 -9.08 5.05 -12.95
C ASP A 228 -9.60 4.39 -14.23
N SER A 229 -10.14 5.19 -15.14
CA SER A 229 -10.77 4.71 -16.38
C SER A 229 -9.76 4.14 -17.38
N VAL A 230 -8.46 4.42 -17.20
CA VAL A 230 -7.37 3.81 -17.97
C VAL A 230 -7.26 2.33 -17.61
N LYS A 231 -7.48 1.45 -18.60
CA LYS A 231 -7.24 0.00 -18.45
C LYS A 231 -5.79 -0.28 -18.08
N GLY A 232 -5.52 -1.30 -17.27
CA GLY A 232 -4.15 -1.62 -16.81
C GLY A 232 -3.59 -0.65 -15.76
N SER A 233 -4.24 0.49 -15.50
CA SER A 233 -3.81 1.47 -14.49
C SER A 233 -3.61 0.84 -13.11
N ASN A 234 -4.49 -0.09 -12.71
CA ASN A 234 -4.54 -0.70 -11.38
C ASN A 234 -4.65 0.34 -10.24
N SER A 235 -5.26 1.51 -10.53
CA SER A 235 -5.39 2.63 -9.59
C SER A 235 -6.82 2.74 -9.02
N HIS A 236 -6.93 2.81 -7.70
CA HIS A 236 -8.18 2.90 -6.95
C HIS A 236 -8.11 3.99 -5.88
N ILE A 237 -9.12 4.85 -5.79
CA ILE A 237 -9.27 5.73 -4.62
C ILE A 237 -9.99 4.95 -3.53
N ILE A 238 -9.32 4.78 -2.39
CA ILE A 238 -9.84 4.06 -1.23
C ILE A 238 -10.20 5.06 -0.14
N TYR A 239 -11.43 4.96 0.39
CA TYR A 239 -11.77 5.49 1.71
C TYR A 239 -11.65 4.35 2.73
N TRP A 240 -10.97 4.60 3.84
CA TRP A 240 -10.84 3.66 4.96
C TRP A 240 -11.12 4.38 6.27
N GLU A 241 -12.00 3.82 7.11
CA GLU A 241 -12.20 4.24 8.49
C GLU A 241 -11.66 3.17 9.44
N ALA A 242 -10.55 3.48 10.10
CA ALA A 242 -9.89 2.63 11.07
C ALA A 242 -10.47 2.84 12.47
N LEU A 243 -10.83 1.74 13.14
CA LEU A 243 -11.32 1.72 14.51
C LEU A 243 -10.21 2.14 15.47
N TRP A 244 -10.50 3.13 16.32
CA TRP A 244 -9.59 3.56 17.39
C TRP A 244 -10.17 3.24 18.79
N PRO A 245 -9.36 3.31 19.87
CA PRO A 245 -9.84 3.04 21.22
C PRO A 245 -10.88 4.11 21.61
N LYS A 246 -11.95 3.71 22.31
CA LYS A 246 -13.20 4.50 22.56
C LYS A 246 -13.05 5.89 23.20
N LEU A 247 -11.84 6.30 23.58
CA LEU A 247 -11.51 7.65 24.08
C LEU A 247 -11.07 8.62 22.96
N PHE A 248 -10.91 8.13 21.73
CA PHE A 248 -10.47 8.89 20.56
C PHE A 248 -11.46 8.71 19.40
N ALA A 249 -11.48 9.65 18.46
CA ALA A 249 -12.18 9.47 17.19
C ALA A 249 -11.49 8.40 16.32
N ASN A 250 -12.28 7.67 15.54
CA ASN A 250 -11.78 6.83 14.44
C ASN A 250 -10.95 7.69 13.48
N ARG A 251 -9.95 7.08 12.83
CA ARG A 251 -9.18 7.76 11.78
C ARG A 251 -9.78 7.41 10.43
N ASP A 252 -10.05 8.42 9.62
CA ASP A 252 -10.41 8.21 8.22
C ASP A 252 -9.28 8.62 7.29
N TYR A 253 -9.00 7.76 6.32
CA TYR A 253 -7.96 7.91 5.30
C TYR A 253 -8.65 7.98 3.95
N VAL A 254 -8.15 8.86 3.07
CA VAL A 254 -8.43 8.84 1.64
C VAL A 254 -7.09 8.77 0.92
N TYR A 255 -6.91 7.74 0.09
CA TYR A 255 -5.65 7.50 -0.61
C TYR A 255 -5.87 6.93 -2.01
N ASN A 256 -5.00 7.33 -2.94
CA ASN A 256 -4.82 6.61 -4.19
C ASN A 256 -3.97 5.38 -3.89
N ARG A 257 -4.49 4.20 -4.24
CA ARG A 257 -3.78 2.92 -4.22
C ARG A 257 -3.50 2.49 -5.65
N ARG A 258 -2.23 2.29 -6.00
CA ARG A 258 -1.82 1.68 -7.27
C ARG A 258 -0.95 0.46 -7.03
N PHE A 259 -1.07 -0.58 -7.84
CA PHE A 259 -0.14 -1.72 -7.80
C PHE A 259 0.52 -2.01 -9.16
N PHE A 260 1.74 -2.52 -9.09
CA PHE A 260 2.63 -2.81 -10.22
C PHE A 260 3.17 -4.25 -10.10
N ILE A 261 3.44 -4.91 -11.23
CA ILE A 261 3.94 -6.30 -11.28
C ILE A 261 5.12 -6.39 -12.25
N ASP A 262 6.35 -6.37 -11.73
CA ASP A 262 7.56 -6.63 -12.51
C ASP A 262 7.84 -8.14 -12.55
N ARG A 263 7.53 -8.76 -13.70
CA ARG A 263 7.76 -10.20 -13.90
C ARG A 263 9.24 -10.55 -14.14
N SER A 264 10.10 -9.59 -14.52
CA SER A 264 11.52 -9.84 -14.73
C SER A 264 12.28 -9.95 -13.40
N ARG A 265 12.09 -8.96 -12.51
CA ARG A 265 12.63 -8.97 -11.14
C ARG A 265 11.91 -9.97 -10.22
N ARG A 266 10.72 -10.41 -10.62
CA ARG A 266 9.73 -11.14 -9.80
C ARG A 266 9.37 -10.33 -8.55
N VAL A 267 8.84 -9.14 -8.76
CA VAL A 267 8.43 -8.21 -7.70
C VAL A 267 7.01 -7.72 -7.98
N ILE A 268 6.18 -7.66 -6.95
CA ILE A 268 4.92 -6.92 -6.95
C ILE A 268 5.12 -5.74 -6.00
N MET A 269 4.68 -4.53 -6.38
CA MET A 269 4.67 -3.38 -5.47
C MET A 269 3.25 -2.80 -5.37
N ILE A 270 2.79 -2.58 -4.14
CA ILE A 270 1.56 -1.85 -3.83
C ILE A 270 1.96 -0.52 -3.21
N VAL A 271 1.45 0.57 -3.79
CA VAL A 271 1.69 1.94 -3.34
C VAL A 271 0.38 2.54 -2.86
N ASN A 272 0.40 3.19 -1.70
CA ASN A 272 -0.67 4.06 -1.24
C ASN A 272 -0.11 5.47 -1.00
N LYS A 273 -0.72 6.50 -1.60
CA LYS A 273 -0.41 7.92 -1.32
C LYS A 273 -1.71 8.64 -0.95
N SER A 274 -1.73 9.40 0.15
CA SER A 274 -2.91 10.16 0.58
C SER A 274 -3.30 11.22 -0.46
N VAL A 275 -4.61 11.36 -0.72
CA VAL A 275 -5.17 12.35 -1.65
C VAL A 275 -6.47 12.94 -1.12
N GLU A 276 -6.87 14.11 -1.61
CA GLU A 276 -8.20 14.67 -1.38
C GLU A 276 -9.15 14.28 -2.52
N HIS A 277 -10.38 13.88 -2.20
CA HIS A 277 -11.34 13.39 -3.17
C HIS A 277 -12.73 14.03 -2.96
N PRO A 278 -13.37 14.64 -3.98
CA PRO A 278 -14.63 15.38 -3.82
C PRO A 278 -15.80 14.58 -3.22
N LYS A 279 -15.87 13.27 -3.48
CA LYS A 279 -16.90 12.38 -2.88
C LYS A 279 -16.66 12.08 -1.39
N CYS A 280 -15.47 12.36 -0.85
CA CYS A 280 -15.04 11.97 0.51
C CYS A 280 -14.50 13.16 1.34
N PRO A 281 -15.29 14.23 1.54
CA PRO A 281 -14.93 15.33 2.45
C PRO A 281 -14.76 14.83 3.88
N THR A 282 -13.98 15.57 4.68
CA THR A 282 -13.74 15.27 6.11
C THR A 282 -15.05 15.22 6.90
N LYS A 283 -15.26 14.16 7.70
CA LYS A 283 -16.48 13.92 8.45
C LYS A 283 -16.34 14.44 9.90
N PRO A 284 -17.36 15.08 10.52
CA PRO A 284 -17.24 15.65 11.87
C PRO A 284 -17.04 14.67 13.03
N HIS A 285 -17.04 13.36 12.78
CA HIS A 285 -16.94 12.31 13.80
C HIS A 285 -15.70 11.42 13.65
N THR A 286 -14.88 11.68 12.64
CA THR A 286 -13.60 11.01 12.39
C THR A 286 -12.48 12.05 12.33
N GLN A 287 -11.25 11.61 12.58
CA GLN A 287 -10.06 12.43 12.37
C GLN A 287 -9.43 12.04 11.03
N ARG A 288 -9.53 12.91 10.03
CA ARG A 288 -8.86 12.72 8.74
C ARG A 288 -7.35 12.66 8.95
N VAL A 289 -6.72 11.64 8.39
CA VAL A 289 -5.27 11.57 8.21
C VAL A 289 -4.95 12.13 6.82
N HIS A 290 -4.26 13.28 6.79
CA HIS A 290 -3.84 13.94 5.55
C HIS A 290 -2.41 13.55 5.12
N GLU A 291 -1.56 13.20 6.08
CA GLU A 291 -0.20 12.70 5.78
C GLU A 291 -0.18 11.19 5.99
N TYR A 292 -0.34 10.44 4.91
CA TYR A 292 -0.20 9.00 4.89
C TYR A 292 0.41 8.55 3.56
N TRP A 293 1.38 7.65 3.64
CA TRP A 293 1.91 6.92 2.49
C TRP A 293 2.41 5.54 2.91
N SER A 294 2.36 4.58 1.99
CA SER A 294 2.97 3.26 2.18
C SER A 294 3.43 2.65 0.86
N TYR A 295 4.52 1.89 0.94
CA TYR A 295 5.14 1.14 -0.14
C TYR A 295 5.33 -0.30 0.34
N MET A 296 4.57 -1.24 -0.21
CA MET A 296 4.68 -2.66 0.09
C MET A 296 5.27 -3.39 -1.12
N VAL A 297 6.45 -3.98 -0.94
CA VAL A 297 7.20 -4.70 -1.97
C VAL A 297 7.17 -6.18 -1.63
N ILE A 298 6.61 -6.98 -2.53
CA ILE A 298 6.27 -8.40 -2.33
C ILE A 298 7.11 -9.23 -3.31
N LYS A 299 7.84 -10.21 -2.78
CA LYS A 299 8.79 -11.04 -3.56
C LYS A 299 8.52 -12.52 -3.30
N PRO A 300 8.12 -13.33 -4.30
CA PRO A 300 8.03 -14.77 -4.13
C PRO A 300 9.42 -15.38 -4.00
N THR A 301 9.56 -16.43 -3.20
CA THR A 301 10.81 -17.19 -3.03
C THR A 301 11.24 -17.88 -4.33
N THR A 302 10.29 -18.24 -5.21
CA THR A 302 10.56 -18.90 -6.50
C THR A 302 9.78 -18.26 -7.65
N ALA A 303 8.45 -18.38 -7.65
CA ALA A 303 7.54 -17.82 -8.66
C ALA A 303 6.20 -17.40 -8.03
N PHE A 304 5.48 -16.48 -8.67
CA PHE A 304 4.30 -15.83 -8.09
C PHE A 304 3.17 -16.79 -7.67
N ASN A 305 3.00 -17.90 -8.39
CA ASN A 305 2.00 -18.95 -8.14
C ASN A 305 2.52 -20.13 -7.27
N LYS A 306 3.70 -20.00 -6.65
CA LYS A 306 4.28 -21.01 -5.74
C LYS A 306 4.26 -20.52 -4.30
N PRO A 307 4.13 -21.42 -3.31
CA PRO A 307 4.28 -21.06 -1.90
C PRO A 307 5.67 -20.50 -1.62
N GLY A 308 5.73 -19.55 -0.69
CA GLY A 308 6.93 -18.83 -0.31
C GLY A 308 6.88 -17.40 -0.82
N VAL A 309 6.61 -16.47 0.09
CA VAL A 309 6.65 -15.04 -0.14
C VAL A 309 7.32 -14.34 1.04
N SER A 310 8.13 -13.34 0.75
CA SER A 310 8.52 -12.33 1.74
C SER A 310 8.10 -10.95 1.23
N PHE A 311 7.91 -10.01 2.16
CA PHE A 311 7.61 -8.63 1.80
C PHE A 311 8.29 -7.63 2.72
N VAL A 312 8.54 -6.44 2.17
CA VAL A 312 8.93 -5.24 2.89
C VAL A 312 7.79 -4.25 2.80
N LEU A 313 7.35 -3.72 3.94
CA LEU A 313 6.34 -2.66 4.03
C LEU A 313 6.99 -1.44 4.67
N THR A 314 7.13 -0.37 3.90
CA THR A 314 7.64 0.93 4.38
C THR A 314 6.49 1.93 4.41
N TYR A 315 6.08 2.40 5.59
CA TYR A 315 4.94 3.33 5.72
C TYR A 315 5.16 4.43 6.75
N PHE A 316 4.35 5.49 6.63
CA PHE A 316 4.24 6.59 7.58
C PHE A 316 2.79 7.07 7.63
N ASP A 317 2.28 7.38 8.83
CA ASP A 317 1.04 8.14 9.00
C ASP A 317 1.17 9.22 10.09
N ASN A 318 0.44 10.32 9.92
CA ASN A 318 0.26 11.35 10.95
C ASN A 318 -1.17 11.25 11.52
N PRO A 319 -1.41 10.50 12.62
CA PRO A 319 -2.74 10.29 13.20
C PRO A 319 -3.31 11.52 13.92
N GLY A 320 -2.72 12.71 13.74
CA GLY A 320 -3.18 13.99 14.27
C GLY A 320 -2.90 14.24 15.76
N LEU A 321 -2.29 13.27 16.46
CA LEU A 321 -1.98 13.34 17.90
C LEU A 321 -0.62 12.68 18.18
N SER A 322 0.14 13.23 19.13
CA SER A 322 1.33 12.58 19.68
C SER A 322 0.92 11.42 20.59
N ILE A 323 1.12 10.19 20.11
CA ILE A 323 0.74 8.98 20.86
C ILE A 323 1.72 8.76 22.03
N PRO A 324 1.25 8.60 23.28
CA PRO A 324 2.13 8.31 24.42
C PRO A 324 2.97 7.04 24.24
N LYS A 325 4.25 7.09 24.67
CA LYS A 325 5.24 6.00 24.45
C LYS A 325 4.81 4.62 24.98
N TYR A 326 3.99 4.56 26.04
CA TYR A 326 3.47 3.30 26.56
C TYR A 326 2.47 2.64 25.59
N ILE A 327 1.70 3.44 24.87
CA ILE A 327 0.75 2.98 23.85
C ILE A 327 1.53 2.47 22.63
N THR A 328 2.43 3.27 22.04
CA THR A 328 3.19 2.83 20.84
C THR A 328 3.98 1.55 21.10
N THR A 329 4.57 1.41 22.28
CA THR A 329 5.26 0.17 22.71
C THR A 329 4.32 -1.03 22.81
N TRP A 330 3.11 -0.86 23.34
CA TRP A 330 2.09 -1.93 23.41
C TRP A 330 1.61 -2.35 22.01
N VAL A 331 1.33 -1.37 21.14
CA VAL A 331 0.89 -1.60 19.75
C VAL A 331 1.93 -2.41 18.99
N ALA A 332 3.19 -2.00 19.08
CA ALA A 332 4.26 -2.66 18.35
C ALA A 332 4.54 -4.08 18.90
N LYS A 333 4.56 -4.27 20.24
CA LYS A 333 4.86 -5.58 20.84
C LYS A 333 3.70 -6.60 20.80
N LYS A 334 2.46 -6.16 20.56
CA LYS A 334 1.29 -7.06 20.50
C LYS A 334 0.50 -6.92 19.20
N GLN A 335 -0.02 -5.73 18.89
CA GLN A 335 -1.01 -5.56 17.84
C GLN A 335 -0.45 -5.70 16.41
N MET A 336 0.77 -5.22 16.14
CA MET A 336 1.43 -5.47 14.84
C MET A 336 1.60 -6.99 14.58
N PRO A 337 2.15 -7.78 15.52
CA PRO A 337 2.16 -9.25 15.43
C PRO A 337 0.77 -9.87 15.24
N ASP A 338 -0.21 -9.50 16.06
CA ASP A 338 -1.59 -10.03 15.98
C ASP A 338 -2.22 -9.75 14.59
N PHE A 339 -2.01 -8.55 14.04
CA PHE A 339 -2.49 -8.17 12.70
C PHE A 339 -1.78 -8.94 11.58
N LEU A 340 -0.45 -9.07 11.65
CA LEU A 340 0.32 -9.82 10.65
C LEU A 340 0.01 -11.32 10.70
N GLN A 341 -0.38 -11.87 11.86
CA GLN A 341 -0.91 -13.23 11.95
C GLN A 341 -2.32 -13.34 11.36
N GLN A 342 -3.20 -12.35 11.57
CA GLN A 342 -4.53 -12.32 10.93
C GLN A 342 -4.45 -12.22 9.41
N LEU A 343 -3.57 -11.36 8.89
CA LEU A 343 -3.28 -11.20 7.47
C LEU A 343 -2.74 -12.51 6.84
N HIS A 344 -1.79 -13.17 7.52
CA HIS A 344 -1.30 -14.49 7.11
C HIS A 344 -2.43 -15.52 7.06
N GLN A 345 -3.22 -15.60 8.13
CA GLN A 345 -4.31 -16.56 8.24
C GLN A 345 -5.43 -16.30 7.21
N ALA A 346 -5.71 -15.03 6.90
CA ALA A 346 -6.61 -14.62 5.84
C ALA A 346 -6.09 -15.07 4.46
N THR A 347 -4.80 -14.89 4.19
CA THR A 347 -4.15 -15.36 2.95
C THR A 347 -4.20 -16.90 2.82
N VAL A 348 -3.92 -17.62 3.91
CA VAL A 348 -4.06 -19.09 3.98
C VAL A 348 -5.52 -19.53 3.75
N ASN A 349 -6.50 -18.77 4.24
CA ASN A 349 -7.93 -19.09 4.08
C ASN A 349 -8.44 -18.79 2.66
N TYR A 350 -8.03 -17.67 2.08
CA TYR A 350 -8.26 -17.34 0.67
C TYR A 350 -7.66 -18.42 -0.26
N ALA A 351 -6.41 -18.84 -0.02
CA ALA A 351 -5.75 -19.87 -0.83
C ALA A 351 -6.44 -21.25 -0.74
N LYS A 352 -7.18 -21.53 0.34
CA LYS A 352 -8.07 -22.70 0.45
C LYS A 352 -9.36 -22.51 -0.35
N ALA A 353 -10.01 -21.35 -0.25
CA ALA A 353 -11.24 -21.04 -1.00
C ALA A 353 -11.02 -21.01 -2.52
N LYS A 354 -9.90 -20.46 -2.99
CA LYS A 354 -9.46 -20.47 -4.41
C LYS A 354 -9.37 -21.90 -4.96
N ARG A 355 -8.88 -22.87 -4.16
CA ARG A 355 -8.84 -24.30 -4.53
C ARG A 355 -10.21 -24.99 -4.53
N GLN A 356 -11.22 -24.39 -3.90
CA GLN A 356 -12.62 -24.82 -3.95
C GLN A 356 -13.39 -24.16 -5.12
N ASN A 357 -12.68 -23.42 -5.98
CA ASN A 357 -13.16 -22.87 -7.25
C ASN A 357 -14.32 -21.85 -7.10
N GLU A 358 -14.26 -21.01 -6.06
CA GLU A 358 -15.21 -19.92 -5.82
C GLU A 358 -15.19 -18.90 -6.99
N THR A 359 -16.29 -18.81 -7.75
CA THR A 359 -16.38 -18.05 -9.02
C THR A 359 -15.88 -16.61 -8.92
N ARG A 360 -16.21 -15.93 -7.81
CA ARG A 360 -15.79 -14.56 -7.50
C ARG A 360 -14.26 -14.37 -7.56
N ILE A 361 -13.50 -15.40 -7.20
CA ILE A 361 -12.03 -15.36 -7.24
C ILE A 361 -11.55 -15.40 -8.69
N ILE A 362 -12.17 -16.22 -9.55
CA ILE A 362 -11.85 -16.29 -10.98
C ILE A 362 -12.18 -14.96 -11.67
N GLU A 363 -13.39 -14.43 -11.44
CA GLU A 363 -13.83 -13.12 -11.94
C GLU A 363 -12.88 -11.99 -11.54
N PHE A 364 -12.36 -12.03 -10.31
CA PHE A 364 -11.36 -11.07 -9.85
C PHE A 364 -10.03 -11.19 -10.63
N TRP A 365 -9.52 -12.41 -10.82
CA TRP A 365 -8.29 -12.66 -11.57
C TRP A 365 -8.42 -12.31 -13.06
N ASP A 366 -9.60 -12.48 -13.66
CA ASP A 366 -9.85 -12.06 -15.04
C ASP A 366 -10.10 -10.54 -15.19
N LYS A 367 -10.67 -9.85 -14.19
CA LYS A 367 -10.74 -8.37 -14.20
C LYS A 367 -9.34 -7.74 -14.07
N HIS A 368 -8.54 -8.23 -13.12
CA HIS A 368 -7.19 -7.71 -12.84
C HIS A 368 -6.12 -8.53 -13.58
N LYS A 369 -6.48 -9.06 -14.75
CA LYS A 369 -5.61 -9.84 -15.61
C LYS A 369 -4.58 -8.90 -16.21
N ASP A 370 -3.39 -8.92 -15.61
CA ASP A 370 -2.20 -8.23 -16.10
C ASP A 370 -2.07 -8.38 -17.63
N PRO A 371 -2.06 -7.28 -18.41
CA PRO A 371 -1.94 -7.34 -19.86
C PRO A 371 -0.60 -7.92 -20.32
N GLY A 372 0.39 -7.96 -19.43
CA GLY A 372 1.72 -8.48 -19.68
C GLY A 372 2.69 -7.35 -20.00
N PHE A 373 3.40 -6.88 -18.97
CA PHE A 373 4.64 -6.13 -19.12
C PHE A 373 4.52 -4.73 -19.75
N GLU A 374 3.55 -3.92 -19.31
CA GLU A 374 3.59 -2.47 -19.54
C GLU A 374 4.65 -1.78 -18.65
N TYR A 375 5.91 -1.79 -19.13
CA TYR A 375 6.51 -0.47 -19.30
C TYR A 375 5.69 0.22 -20.40
N PRO A 376 5.11 1.41 -20.19
CA PRO A 376 4.80 2.24 -21.35
C PRO A 376 6.13 2.45 -22.11
N PRO A 377 6.16 2.43 -23.45
CA PRO A 377 7.33 2.95 -24.13
C PRO A 377 7.50 4.39 -23.65
N ASP A 378 8.72 4.74 -23.22
CA ASP A 378 9.05 6.13 -22.96
C ASP A 378 8.62 6.94 -24.19
N THR A 379 7.86 8.02 -24.00
CA THR A 379 7.86 9.10 -24.99
C THR A 379 9.19 9.85 -24.90
N LEU A 380 10.27 9.11 -25.20
CA LEU A 380 11.55 9.65 -25.60
C LEU A 380 11.27 10.68 -26.69
N LEU A 381 11.61 11.92 -26.40
CA LEU A 381 11.46 13.06 -27.30
C LEU A 381 12.38 12.89 -28.51
N GLY A 382 11.95 12.06 -29.47
CA GLY A 382 12.71 11.72 -30.67
C GLY A 382 12.36 10.40 -31.37
N TYR A 383 11.56 9.49 -30.81
CA TYR A 383 11.17 8.23 -31.49
C TYR A 383 9.76 8.30 -32.07
N SER A 384 9.60 7.92 -33.34
CA SER A 384 8.32 7.98 -34.05
C SER A 384 7.63 6.61 -34.13
N THR A 385 6.35 6.62 -34.47
CA THR A 385 5.60 5.38 -34.78
C THR A 385 6.15 4.68 -36.02
N GLU A 386 6.87 5.38 -36.90
CA GLU A 386 7.45 4.82 -38.11
C GLU A 386 8.67 3.95 -37.76
N ASP A 387 9.55 4.43 -36.86
CA ASP A 387 10.73 3.71 -36.36
C ASP A 387 10.35 2.38 -35.67
N PHE A 388 9.26 2.36 -34.90
CA PHE A 388 8.76 1.14 -34.25
C PHE A 388 8.33 0.07 -35.28
N ASN A 389 7.65 0.47 -36.36
CA ASN A 389 7.25 -0.43 -37.44
C ASN A 389 8.45 -0.89 -38.30
N GLU A 390 9.50 -0.09 -38.39
CA GLU A 390 10.78 -0.45 -39.03
C GLU A 390 11.49 -1.54 -38.21
N ALA A 391 11.54 -1.40 -36.88
CA ALA A 391 12.14 -2.37 -35.97
C ALA A 391 11.46 -3.75 -36.03
N GLN A 392 10.11 -3.81 -36.01
CA GLN A 392 9.38 -5.08 -36.12
C GLN A 392 9.68 -5.83 -37.43
N LYS A 393 9.79 -5.12 -38.57
CA LYS A 393 10.17 -5.75 -39.86
C LYS A 393 11.56 -6.37 -39.80
N GLN A 394 12.52 -5.71 -39.15
CA GLN A 394 13.88 -6.23 -39.02
C GLN A 394 13.93 -7.49 -38.14
N GLU A 395 13.09 -7.59 -37.11
CA GLU A 395 12.93 -8.82 -36.32
C GLU A 395 12.26 -9.96 -37.12
N GLU A 396 11.23 -9.66 -37.92
CA GLU A 396 10.60 -10.64 -38.81
C GLU A 396 11.55 -11.16 -39.90
N GLU A 397 12.29 -10.27 -40.57
CA GLU A 397 13.29 -10.65 -41.58
C GLU A 397 14.45 -11.46 -40.97
N SER A 398 14.94 -11.07 -39.78
CA SER A 398 15.94 -11.83 -39.03
C SER A 398 15.45 -13.24 -38.70
N SER A 399 14.21 -13.35 -38.23
CA SER A 399 13.55 -14.63 -37.92
C SER A 399 13.45 -15.53 -39.17
N LEU A 400 13.03 -14.98 -40.31
CA LEU A 400 12.95 -15.70 -41.59
C LEU A 400 14.35 -16.14 -42.08
N GLN A 401 15.37 -15.31 -41.94
CA GLN A 401 16.76 -15.66 -42.25
C GLN A 401 17.35 -16.74 -41.32
N GLN A 402 16.85 -16.86 -40.09
CA GLN A 402 17.24 -17.92 -39.16
C GLN A 402 16.54 -19.25 -39.48
N VAL A 403 15.23 -19.22 -39.76
CA VAL A 403 14.46 -20.40 -40.21
C VAL A 403 15.05 -20.99 -41.51
N ASN A 404 15.38 -20.14 -42.48
CA ASN A 404 15.98 -20.58 -43.75
C ASN A 404 17.38 -21.22 -43.57
N ARG A 405 18.19 -20.73 -42.62
CA ARG A 405 19.48 -21.38 -42.27
C ARG A 405 19.28 -22.77 -41.67
N ASN A 406 18.36 -22.90 -40.71
CA ASN A 406 18.04 -24.20 -40.09
C ASN A 406 17.53 -25.22 -41.13
N TYR A 407 16.79 -24.77 -42.15
CA TYR A 407 16.33 -25.61 -43.25
C TYR A 407 17.46 -26.08 -44.18
N ALA A 408 18.48 -25.24 -44.42
CA ALA A 408 19.65 -25.58 -45.22
C ALA A 408 20.58 -26.59 -44.50
N GLU A 409 20.80 -26.41 -43.20
CA GLU A 409 21.58 -27.36 -42.38
C GLU A 409 20.89 -28.73 -42.31
N THR A 410 19.58 -28.76 -42.05
CA THR A 410 18.80 -30.01 -41.99
C THR A 410 18.94 -30.85 -43.27
N ASN A 411 18.81 -30.21 -44.44
CA ASN A 411 19.00 -30.87 -45.74
C ASN A 411 20.44 -31.34 -46.02
N THR A 412 21.42 -30.76 -45.34
CA THR A 412 22.84 -31.18 -45.46
C THR A 412 23.08 -32.44 -44.64
N THR A 413 22.61 -32.48 -43.39
CA THR A 413 22.70 -33.67 -42.51
C THR A 413 21.94 -34.87 -43.08
N SER A 414 20.83 -34.64 -43.79
CA SER A 414 20.07 -35.72 -44.45
C SER A 414 20.82 -36.43 -45.59
N ARG A 415 21.95 -35.90 -46.09
CA ARG A 415 22.75 -36.53 -47.15
C ARG A 415 23.92 -37.39 -46.67
N THR A 416 24.34 -37.29 -45.40
CA THR A 416 25.52 -37.99 -44.87
C THR A 416 25.21 -39.29 -44.10
N VAL A 417 23.95 -39.56 -43.78
CA VAL A 417 23.53 -40.78 -43.04
C VAL A 417 23.35 -42.01 -43.96
N ALA A 418 23.42 -41.84 -45.28
CA ALA A 418 23.12 -42.89 -46.26
C ALA A 418 24.31 -43.83 -46.62
N SER A 419 25.47 -43.73 -45.96
CA SER A 419 26.71 -44.38 -46.44
C SER A 419 27.61 -45.03 -45.38
N SER A 420 27.05 -45.69 -44.35
CA SER A 420 27.86 -46.44 -43.36
C SER A 420 27.09 -47.55 -42.61
N ALA A 421 26.70 -48.62 -43.32
CA ALA A 421 26.08 -49.80 -42.70
C ALA A 421 26.64 -51.12 -43.25
N ASN A 422 27.68 -51.68 -42.62
CA ASN A 422 28.06 -53.09 -42.78
C ASN A 422 28.96 -53.61 -41.63
N ALA A 423 28.94 -54.93 -41.40
CA ALA A 423 29.47 -55.66 -40.22
C ALA A 423 28.75 -55.32 -38.88
N LYS A 424 28.28 -56.24 -38.03
CA LYS A 424 28.78 -57.54 -37.47
C LYS A 424 29.92 -57.35 -36.45
N SER A 425 29.95 -58.03 -35.29
CA SER A 425 28.97 -58.93 -34.61
C SER A 425 29.44 -59.26 -33.17
N ASN A 426 28.62 -59.99 -32.39
CA ASN A 426 28.85 -60.55 -31.03
C ASN A 426 28.74 -59.51 -29.89
N VAL A 427 28.01 -59.71 -28.78
CA VAL A 427 27.76 -60.85 -27.85
C VAL A 427 28.86 -61.04 -26.80
N GLU A 428 28.54 -60.71 -25.54
CA GLU A 428 28.63 -61.62 -24.38
C GLU A 428 27.71 -61.11 -23.22
N LEU A 429 27.69 -61.76 -22.06
CA LEU A 429 26.60 -61.76 -21.06
C LEU A 429 27.14 -61.66 -19.62
N ALA A 430 26.55 -60.81 -18.75
CA ALA A 430 26.63 -60.98 -17.27
C ALA A 430 25.64 -60.08 -16.48
N GLN A 431 25.10 -60.62 -15.38
CA GLN A 431 24.49 -59.94 -14.22
C GLN A 431 24.87 -60.76 -12.95
N PRO A 432 24.29 -60.54 -11.75
CA PRO A 432 24.63 -59.49 -10.77
C PRO A 432 25.00 -60.06 -9.37
N ASN A 433 25.37 -59.21 -8.40
CA ASN A 433 25.38 -59.46 -6.92
C ASN A 433 25.97 -58.25 -6.16
N GLU A 434 25.87 -58.08 -4.82
CA GLU A 434 24.73 -58.25 -3.89
C GLU A 434 25.01 -57.50 -2.55
N LYS A 435 23.95 -57.25 -1.76
CA LYS A 435 23.83 -56.99 -0.28
C LYS A 435 25.04 -56.50 0.58
N SER A 436 24.75 -55.59 1.51
CA SER A 436 24.98 -55.82 2.97
C SER A 436 24.18 -54.85 3.88
N ASN A 437 23.93 -55.24 5.13
CA ASN A 437 23.22 -54.50 6.19
C ASN A 437 24.11 -54.32 7.43
N SER A 438 23.84 -53.33 8.30
CA SER A 438 24.12 -53.42 9.74
C SER A 438 23.22 -52.50 10.59
N LEU A 439 23.09 -52.81 11.89
CA LEU A 439 22.19 -52.16 12.87
C LEU A 439 22.76 -52.40 14.29
N CYS A 440 22.68 -51.44 15.23
CA CYS A 440 22.77 -51.68 16.69
C CYS A 440 22.39 -50.44 17.54
N SER A 441 22.34 -50.59 18.87
CA SER A 441 21.62 -49.70 19.81
C SER A 441 22.15 -49.68 21.27
N GLY A 442 21.91 -48.58 22.01
CA GLY A 442 21.99 -48.46 23.50
C GLY A 442 22.13 -46.97 23.93
N THR A 443 21.55 -46.37 25.00
CA THR A 443 21.04 -46.72 26.36
C THR A 443 22.10 -46.71 27.49
N VAL A 444 21.92 -46.07 28.66
CA VAL A 444 20.93 -45.08 29.18
C VAL A 444 21.47 -44.48 30.51
N GLU A 445 21.17 -43.21 30.89
CA GLU A 445 21.33 -42.73 32.29
C GLU A 445 20.55 -41.43 32.63
N SER A 446 20.45 -41.08 33.93
CA SER A 446 19.52 -40.08 34.50
C SER A 446 20.00 -39.46 35.83
N CYS A 447 19.52 -38.27 36.22
CA CYS A 447 19.70 -37.72 37.58
C CYS A 447 18.58 -36.73 38.00
N GLU A 448 18.52 -36.35 39.29
CA GLU A 448 17.29 -35.94 40.01
C GLU A 448 17.10 -34.43 40.31
N SER A 449 15.94 -34.11 40.91
CA SER A 449 15.48 -32.77 41.34
C SER A 449 15.73 -32.48 42.84
N PRO A 450 15.57 -31.22 43.27
CA PRO A 450 14.55 -30.90 44.30
C PRO A 450 13.72 -29.65 43.89
N SER A 451 12.38 -29.65 43.83
CA SER A 451 11.34 -29.84 44.88
C SER A 451 11.14 -28.64 45.82
N ASP A 452 9.98 -27.97 45.75
CA ASP A 452 9.35 -27.34 46.92
C ASP A 452 7.82 -27.10 46.76
N THR A 453 7.15 -26.73 47.86
CA THR A 453 5.69 -26.69 48.11
C THR A 453 5.22 -25.27 48.51
N THR A 454 3.94 -24.84 48.57
CA THR A 454 2.59 -25.40 48.27
C THR A 454 1.73 -24.20 47.70
N THR A 455 0.39 -24.08 47.60
CA THR A 455 -0.82 -24.79 48.09
C THR A 455 -2.01 -24.48 47.16
N ASP A 456 -3.13 -25.20 47.28
CA ASP A 456 -4.41 -24.90 46.61
C ASP A 456 -5.21 -23.76 47.28
N SER A 457 -5.98 -22.96 46.51
CA SER A 457 -7.24 -22.33 46.96
C SER A 457 -8.02 -21.55 45.87
N THR A 458 -9.19 -22.11 45.52
CA THR A 458 -10.48 -21.45 45.21
C THR A 458 -10.53 -19.98 44.73
N THR A 459 -10.95 -19.82 43.47
CA THR A 459 -11.94 -18.83 42.99
C THR A 459 -11.98 -17.42 43.61
N SER A 460 -11.51 -16.42 42.84
CA SER A 460 -11.99 -15.03 42.98
C SER A 460 -12.42 -14.46 41.62
N GLY A 461 -13.38 -13.53 41.64
CA GLY A 461 -14.13 -13.14 40.44
C GLY A 461 -13.35 -12.34 39.39
N LYS A 462 -13.77 -12.47 38.12
CA LYS A 462 -13.28 -11.68 36.98
C LYS A 462 -13.56 -10.17 37.20
N LYS A 463 -12.63 -9.47 37.86
CA LYS A 463 -12.58 -8.00 37.81
C LYS A 463 -12.25 -7.60 36.38
N SER A 464 -13.26 -7.10 35.65
CA SER A 464 -13.12 -6.60 34.28
C SER A 464 -12.23 -5.37 34.27
N SER A 465 -10.93 -5.60 34.13
CA SER A 465 -9.91 -4.55 34.10
C SER A 465 -10.19 -3.57 32.97
N TRP A 466 -10.15 -2.26 33.24
CA TRP A 466 -10.44 -1.20 32.25
C TRP A 466 -9.55 -1.31 30.99
N TRP A 467 -8.35 -1.87 31.15
CA TRP A 467 -7.44 -2.25 30.08
C TRP A 467 -8.07 -3.14 29.00
N SER A 468 -9.11 -3.92 29.28
CA SER A 468 -9.77 -4.77 28.27
C SER A 468 -10.41 -3.98 27.10
N TYR A 469 -10.68 -2.68 27.29
CA TYR A 469 -11.13 -1.80 26.20
C TYR A 469 -10.00 -1.24 25.33
N LEU A 470 -8.73 -1.43 25.73
CA LEU A 470 -7.54 -1.09 24.96
C LEU A 470 -6.95 -2.29 24.20
N TYR A 471 -7.49 -3.51 24.38
CA TYR A 471 -6.83 -4.76 23.97
C TYR A 471 -6.66 -5.02 22.46
N SER A 472 -7.15 -4.15 21.56
CA SER A 472 -7.45 -4.52 20.17
C SER A 472 -7.29 -3.47 19.05
N TYR A 473 -7.12 -2.16 19.28
CA TYR A 473 -7.46 -1.16 18.24
C TYR A 473 -6.50 0.05 18.07
N ILE A 474 -5.26 -0.15 17.60
CA ILE A 474 -4.39 0.89 17.01
C ILE A 474 -3.46 0.24 15.96
N TYR A 475 -3.36 0.81 14.76
CA TYR A 475 -2.91 0.07 13.57
C TYR A 475 -1.45 0.27 13.13
N PHE A 476 -0.89 -0.81 12.58
CA PHE A 476 0.08 -0.79 11.49
C PHE A 476 -0.71 -0.99 10.18
N VAL A 477 -0.30 -0.35 9.08
CA VAL A 477 -1.13 -0.19 7.86
C VAL A 477 -0.62 -1.02 6.69
#